data_AF-A0A920VI08-F1
#
_entry.id   AF-A0A920VI08-F1
#
_cell.length_a   1.000
_cell.length_b   1.000
_cell.length_c   1.000
_cell.angle_alpha   90.00
_cell.angle_beta   90.00
_cell.angle_gamma   90.00
#
_symmetry.space_group_name_H-M   'P 1'
#
loop_
_entity.id
_entity.type
_entity.pdbx_description
1 polymer ?
#
loop_
_entity_poly.entity_id
_entity_poly.type
_entity_poly.pdbx_seq_one_letter_code
_entity_poly.pdbx_strand_id
1 'polypeptide(L)'
;MLSGVDHLIARYPIDRERVGTTGHSYGGILTNWLITRYPDRFEAAVSGAGASNWTSNYALSDVARTKELEFLGPPWDPEAREIMIRQSAYLNSGGVQAATLFVHGEEDYRVPLEGSIQLYTSLKKQRVPTKLIIYEGMAHGIRGHWNNVHRMANELRWWDTYMKPANTVPVSDGQNH
;
A
#
# COMPACT_ATOMS: atom_id res chain seq x y z
N MET A 1 -15.79 4.15 -2.61
CA MET A 1 -14.42 4.52 -3.09
C MET A 1 -14.38 4.59 -4.60
N LEU A 2 -14.42 3.47 -5.34
CA LEU A 2 -14.38 3.52 -6.82
C LEU A 2 -15.51 4.31 -7.47
N SER A 3 -16.74 4.23 -6.95
CA SER A 3 -17.85 5.06 -7.43
C SER A 3 -17.55 6.57 -7.34
N GLY A 4 -16.78 6.99 -6.32
CA GLY A 4 -16.32 8.37 -6.19
C GLY A 4 -15.24 8.72 -7.22
N VAL A 5 -14.28 7.81 -7.45
CA VAL A 5 -13.25 7.96 -8.49
C VAL A 5 -13.91 8.07 -9.87
N ASP A 6 -14.84 7.18 -10.18
CA ASP A 6 -15.58 7.16 -11.45
C ASP A 6 -16.40 8.46 -11.64
N HIS A 7 -17.04 8.95 -10.56
CA HIS A 7 -17.78 10.20 -10.59
C HIS A 7 -16.87 11.41 -10.87
N LEU A 8 -15.71 11.48 -10.21
CA LEU A 8 -14.75 12.57 -10.42
C LEU A 8 -14.18 12.55 -11.85
N ILE A 9 -13.80 11.36 -12.33
CA ILE A 9 -13.32 11.17 -13.71
C ILE A 9 -14.36 11.61 -14.73
N ALA A 10 -15.64 11.32 -14.49
CA ALA A 10 -16.71 11.73 -15.39
C ALA A 10 -16.98 13.25 -15.37
N ARG A 11 -16.63 13.94 -14.27
CA ARG A 11 -16.99 15.35 -14.04
C ARG A 11 -15.84 16.33 -14.28
N TYR A 12 -14.60 15.88 -14.20
CA TYR A 12 -13.40 16.72 -14.29
C TYR A 12 -12.43 16.15 -15.34
N PRO A 13 -11.53 16.98 -15.91
CA PRO A 13 -10.53 16.53 -16.88
C PRO A 13 -9.41 15.72 -16.21
N ILE A 14 -9.77 14.57 -15.63
CA ILE A 14 -8.84 13.62 -15.01
C ILE A 14 -8.47 12.59 -16.07
N ASP A 15 -7.17 12.37 -16.24
CA ASP A 15 -6.66 11.31 -17.10
C ASP A 15 -6.92 9.95 -16.45
N ARG A 16 -7.71 9.12 -17.13
CA ARG A 16 -8.14 7.80 -16.66
C ARG A 16 -6.99 6.80 -16.58
N GLU A 17 -5.95 7.01 -17.39
CA GLU A 17 -4.76 6.17 -17.43
C GLU A 17 -3.74 6.58 -16.37
N ARG A 18 -3.95 7.72 -15.70
CA ARG A 18 -3.06 8.24 -14.66
C ARG A 18 -3.81 8.46 -13.36
N VAL A 19 -4.35 7.37 -12.83
CA VAL A 19 -4.99 7.32 -11.51
C VAL A 19 -4.10 6.56 -10.53
N GLY A 20 -3.81 7.18 -9.39
CA GLY A 20 -3.01 6.59 -8.32
C GLY A 20 -3.78 6.49 -7.01
N THR A 21 -3.37 5.59 -6.12
CA THR A 21 -3.95 5.45 -4.78
C THR A 21 -2.88 5.50 -3.69
N THR A 22 -3.17 6.15 -2.58
CA THR A 22 -2.23 6.27 -1.46
C THR A 22 -2.94 6.26 -0.13
N GLY A 23 -2.23 5.79 0.89
CA GLY A 23 -2.68 5.96 2.25
C GLY A 23 -1.70 5.37 3.27
N HIS A 24 -1.92 5.74 4.52
CA HIS A 24 -1.18 5.23 5.67
C HIS A 24 -2.13 4.49 6.62
N SER A 25 -1.67 3.43 7.29
CA SER A 25 -2.49 2.64 8.23
C SER A 25 -3.71 2.03 7.52
N TYR A 26 -4.94 2.33 7.96
CA TYR A 26 -6.16 1.91 7.27
C TYR A 26 -6.20 2.37 5.79
N GLY A 27 -5.63 3.55 5.49
CA GLY A 27 -5.49 3.99 4.10
C GLY A 27 -4.51 3.13 3.30
N GLY A 28 -3.46 2.61 3.94
CA GLY A 28 -2.51 1.66 3.33
C GLY A 28 -3.16 0.29 3.11
N ILE A 29 -3.92 -0.20 4.09
CA ILE A 29 -4.76 -1.41 3.96
C ILE A 29 -5.71 -1.28 2.77
N LEU A 30 -6.42 -0.16 2.67
CA LEU A 30 -7.36 0.10 1.59
C LEU A 30 -6.66 0.25 0.24
N THR A 31 -5.48 0.87 0.21
CA THR A 31 -4.62 0.95 -0.98
C THR A 31 -4.25 -0.46 -1.47
N ASN A 32 -3.76 -1.32 -0.57
CA ASN A 32 -3.43 -2.71 -0.89
C ASN A 32 -4.66 -3.49 -1.40
N TRP A 33 -5.82 -3.31 -0.77
CA TRP A 33 -7.06 -3.94 -1.21
C TRP A 33 -7.51 -3.45 -2.59
N LEU A 34 -7.41 -2.14 -2.86
CA LEU A 34 -7.82 -1.55 -4.14
C LEU A 34 -6.97 -2.07 -5.30
N ILE A 35 -5.63 -2.04 -5.17
CA ILE A 35 -4.76 -2.47 -6.27
C ILE A 35 -4.87 -3.98 -6.55
N THR A 36 -5.22 -4.79 -5.56
CA THR A 36 -5.38 -6.24 -5.72
C THR A 36 -6.78 -6.63 -6.20
N ARG A 37 -7.81 -5.89 -5.79
CA ARG A 37 -9.18 -6.12 -6.24
C ARG A 37 -9.45 -5.60 -7.65
N TYR A 38 -8.76 -4.52 -8.03
CA TYR A 38 -8.93 -3.83 -9.30
C TYR A 38 -7.56 -3.61 -9.97
N PRO A 39 -6.95 -4.70 -10.46
CA PRO A 39 -5.53 -4.75 -10.84
C PRO A 39 -5.12 -3.83 -11.99
N ASP A 40 -6.09 -3.39 -12.81
CA ASP A 40 -5.94 -2.59 -14.01
C ASP A 40 -6.38 -1.12 -13.82
N ARG A 41 -6.85 -0.75 -12.61
CA ARG A 41 -7.47 0.56 -12.36
C ARG A 41 -6.51 1.64 -11.89
N PHE A 42 -5.30 1.26 -11.48
CA PHE A 42 -4.33 2.16 -10.88
C PHE A 42 -2.97 1.99 -11.55
N GLU A 43 -2.36 3.10 -11.94
CA GLU A 43 -1.02 3.12 -12.55
C GLU A 43 0.07 3.04 -11.47
N ALA A 44 -0.14 3.73 -10.34
CA ALA A 44 0.81 3.73 -9.23
C ALA A 44 0.12 3.77 -7.86
N ALA A 45 0.81 3.25 -6.85
CA ALA A 45 0.34 3.23 -5.48
C ALA A 45 1.46 3.51 -4.46
N VAL A 46 1.07 4.10 -3.32
CA VAL A 46 1.92 4.24 -2.14
C VAL A 46 1.16 3.69 -0.92
N SER A 47 1.65 2.59 -0.35
CA SER A 47 1.10 1.97 0.85
C SER A 47 2.02 2.20 2.05
N GLY A 48 1.61 3.09 2.95
CA GLY A 48 2.23 3.32 4.25
C GLY A 48 1.61 2.45 5.35
N ALA A 49 2.41 1.73 6.14
CA ALA A 49 1.95 0.91 7.27
C ALA A 49 0.68 0.09 6.97
N GLY A 50 0.67 -0.59 5.82
CA GLY A 50 -0.51 -1.30 5.31
C GLY A 50 -0.43 -2.81 5.53
N ALA A 51 -1.50 -3.39 6.09
CA ALA A 51 -1.64 -4.84 6.20
C ALA A 51 -1.98 -5.46 4.84
N SER A 52 -1.63 -6.73 4.66
CA SER A 52 -1.95 -7.49 3.44
C SER A 52 -2.43 -8.92 3.70
N ASN A 53 -2.31 -9.42 4.94
CA ASN A 53 -2.69 -10.77 5.33
C ASN A 53 -3.33 -10.77 6.71
N TRP A 54 -4.63 -11.01 6.75
CA TRP A 54 -5.42 -10.89 7.98
C TRP A 54 -5.22 -12.07 8.94
N THR A 55 -4.91 -13.26 8.44
CA THR A 55 -4.68 -14.42 9.32
C THR A 55 -3.37 -14.29 10.10
N SER A 56 -2.33 -13.72 9.46
CA SER A 56 -1.07 -13.34 10.12
C SER A 56 -1.26 -12.14 11.04
N ASN A 57 -1.88 -11.07 10.53
CA ASN A 57 -2.09 -9.83 11.26
C ASN A 57 -2.86 -10.06 12.57
N TYR A 58 -3.83 -10.98 12.59
CA TYR A 58 -4.56 -11.38 13.80
C TYR A 58 -3.62 -11.76 14.95
N ALA A 59 -2.56 -12.53 14.66
CA ALA A 59 -1.67 -13.06 15.70
C ALA A 59 -0.51 -12.11 16.03
N LEU A 60 -0.06 -11.30 15.07
CA LEU A 60 1.10 -10.42 15.24
C LEU A 60 0.74 -9.00 15.70
N SER A 61 -0.49 -8.56 15.48
CA SER A 61 -0.95 -7.23 15.86
C SER A 61 -1.26 -7.13 17.35
N ASP A 62 -0.91 -5.99 17.95
CA ASP A 62 -1.27 -5.62 19.32
C ASP A 62 -2.80 -5.41 19.53
N VAL A 63 -3.60 -5.47 18.45
CA VAL A 63 -5.05 -5.27 18.47
C VAL A 63 -5.84 -6.44 17.87
N ALA A 64 -5.38 -7.68 18.09
CA ALA A 64 -6.05 -8.92 17.63
C ALA A 64 -7.58 -8.93 17.85
N ARG A 65 -8.05 -8.50 19.02
CA ARG A 65 -9.49 -8.46 19.37
C ARG A 65 -10.33 -7.60 18.42
N THR A 66 -9.74 -6.56 17.81
CA THR A 66 -10.48 -5.75 16.82
C THR A 66 -10.81 -6.55 15.57
N LYS A 67 -9.99 -7.56 15.25
CA LYS A 67 -10.16 -8.42 14.07
C LYS A 67 -11.31 -9.39 14.23
N GLU A 68 -11.57 -9.88 15.44
CA GLU A 68 -12.77 -10.67 15.72
C GLU A 68 -14.05 -9.87 15.41
N LEU A 69 -14.08 -8.57 15.73
CA LEU A 69 -15.22 -7.70 15.41
C LEU A 69 -15.32 -7.41 13.91
N GLU A 70 -14.19 -7.17 13.23
CA GLU A 70 -14.13 -6.87 11.80
C GLU A 70 -14.50 -8.09 10.92
N PHE A 71 -14.12 -9.29 11.36
CA PHE A 71 -14.25 -10.53 10.58
C PHE A 71 -15.29 -11.52 11.15
N LEU A 72 -16.05 -11.09 12.16
CA LEU A 72 -17.12 -11.87 12.79
C LEU A 72 -16.65 -13.15 13.49
N GLY A 73 -15.38 -13.22 13.87
CA GLY A 73 -14.80 -14.35 14.60
C GLY A 73 -13.27 -14.46 14.50
N PRO A 74 -12.69 -15.41 15.23
CA PRO A 74 -11.26 -15.71 15.21
C PRO A 74 -10.85 -16.57 13.99
N PRO A 75 -9.57 -16.67 13.62
CA PRO A 75 -9.13 -17.38 12.41
C PRO A 75 -9.31 -18.91 12.42
N TRP A 76 -9.60 -19.54 13.56
CA TRP A 76 -9.95 -20.97 13.62
C TRP A 76 -11.43 -21.23 13.30
N ASP A 77 -12.28 -20.21 13.38
CA ASP A 77 -13.65 -20.24 12.88
C ASP A 77 -13.64 -20.28 11.33
N PRO A 78 -14.27 -21.27 10.69
CA PRO A 78 -14.25 -21.41 9.23
C PRO A 78 -14.80 -20.19 8.47
N GLU A 79 -15.92 -19.64 8.91
CA GLU A 79 -16.60 -18.51 8.29
C GLU A 79 -15.75 -17.23 8.41
N ALA A 80 -15.22 -16.94 9.60
CA ALA A 80 -14.35 -15.79 9.80
C ALA A 80 -13.04 -15.92 9.01
N ARG A 81 -12.44 -17.12 8.98
CA ARG A 81 -11.22 -17.41 8.21
C ARG A 81 -11.42 -17.18 6.72
N GLU A 82 -12.54 -17.61 6.15
CA GLU A 82 -12.88 -17.39 4.75
C GLU A 82 -12.92 -15.88 4.42
N ILE A 83 -13.52 -15.07 5.31
CA ILE A 83 -13.57 -13.61 5.15
C ILE A 83 -12.15 -13.02 5.21
N MET A 84 -11.35 -13.41 6.20
CA MET A 84 -9.96 -12.96 6.34
C MET A 84 -9.12 -13.28 5.10
N ILE A 85 -9.22 -14.50 4.58
CA ILE A 85 -8.51 -14.93 3.35
C ILE A 85 -8.96 -14.09 2.16
N ARG A 86 -10.26 -13.94 1.96
CA ARG A 86 -10.82 -13.17 0.84
C ARG A 86 -10.44 -11.68 0.89
N GLN A 87 -10.26 -11.12 2.08
CA GLN A 87 -9.87 -9.71 2.24
C GLN A 87 -8.33 -9.51 2.29
N SER A 88 -7.54 -10.57 2.26
CA SER A 88 -6.07 -10.48 2.32
C SER A 88 -5.49 -10.14 0.95
N ALA A 89 -5.04 -8.89 0.78
CA ALA A 89 -4.43 -8.39 -0.45
C ALA A 89 -3.26 -9.27 -0.95
N TYR A 90 -2.42 -9.78 -0.05
CA TYR A 90 -1.31 -10.67 -0.40
C TYR A 90 -1.77 -11.90 -1.20
N LEU A 91 -2.83 -12.57 -0.74
CA LEU A 91 -3.38 -13.77 -1.38
C LEU A 91 -4.11 -13.46 -2.70
N ASN A 92 -4.52 -12.20 -2.89
CA ASN A 92 -5.24 -11.73 -4.08
C ASN A 92 -4.35 -10.88 -5.01
N SER A 93 -3.02 -10.92 -4.84
CA SER A 93 -2.09 -10.04 -5.54
C SER A 93 -1.80 -10.41 -7.00
N GLY A 94 -2.46 -11.45 -7.53
CA GLY A 94 -2.31 -11.91 -8.90
C GLY A 94 -2.78 -10.87 -9.92
N GLY A 95 -1.92 -10.50 -10.86
CA GLY A 95 -2.29 -9.64 -11.99
C GLY A 95 -2.27 -8.14 -11.71
N VAL A 96 -1.90 -7.71 -10.50
CA VAL A 96 -1.69 -6.29 -10.16
C VAL A 96 -0.74 -5.64 -11.16
N GLN A 97 -1.11 -4.47 -11.69
CA GLN A 97 -0.28 -3.70 -12.62
C GLN A 97 0.37 -2.47 -11.96
N ALA A 98 -0.30 -1.91 -10.93
CA ALA A 98 0.11 -0.68 -10.27
C ALA A 98 1.54 -0.74 -9.72
N ALA A 99 2.40 0.19 -10.15
CA ALA A 99 3.72 0.37 -9.57
C ALA A 99 3.57 0.78 -8.09
N THR A 100 4.05 -0.05 -7.16
CA THR A 100 3.75 0.14 -5.73
C THR A 100 4.99 0.41 -4.87
N LEU A 101 4.99 1.56 -4.18
CA LEU A 101 5.93 1.88 -3.10
C LEU A 101 5.33 1.50 -1.74
N PHE A 102 6.06 0.73 -0.97
CA PHE A 102 5.74 0.39 0.42
C PHE A 102 6.63 1.21 1.37
N VAL A 103 6.01 1.79 2.39
CA VAL A 103 6.70 2.53 3.46
C VAL A 103 6.26 1.98 4.81
N HIS A 104 7.20 1.58 5.65
CA HIS A 104 6.85 0.95 6.92
C HIS A 104 7.89 1.22 8.01
N GLY A 105 7.45 1.25 9.27
CA GLY A 105 8.34 1.21 10.43
C GLY A 105 8.75 -0.23 10.76
N GLU A 106 9.97 -0.43 11.21
CA GLU A 106 10.46 -1.76 11.60
C GLU A 106 9.73 -2.33 12.83
N GLU A 107 9.40 -1.47 13.80
CA GLU A 107 8.80 -1.83 15.09
C GLU A 107 7.29 -1.56 15.13
N ASP A 108 6.61 -1.64 13.99
CA ASP A 108 5.17 -1.46 13.93
C ASP A 108 4.43 -2.70 14.48
N TYR A 109 4.08 -2.69 15.76
CA TYR A 109 3.24 -3.76 16.34
C TYR A 109 1.74 -3.57 16.10
N ARG A 110 1.33 -2.41 15.56
CA ARG A 110 -0.08 -2.11 15.26
C ARG A 110 -0.51 -2.73 13.95
N VAL A 111 0.25 -2.47 12.91
CA VAL A 111 0.11 -3.11 11.60
C VAL A 111 1.46 -3.72 11.28
N PRO A 112 1.68 -5.02 11.51
CA PRO A 112 3.04 -5.52 11.45
C PRO A 112 3.66 -5.45 10.04
N LEU A 113 4.99 -5.28 10.05
CA LEU A 113 5.81 -5.09 8.85
C LEU A 113 5.69 -6.26 7.87
N GLU A 114 5.39 -7.45 8.38
CA GLU A 114 5.26 -8.68 7.60
C GLU A 114 4.25 -8.51 6.45
N GLY A 115 3.16 -7.78 6.67
CA GLY A 115 2.16 -7.51 5.65
C GLY A 115 2.74 -6.74 4.46
N SER A 116 3.58 -5.73 4.70
CA SER A 116 4.24 -5.01 3.61
C SER A 116 5.31 -5.86 2.91
N ILE A 117 6.07 -6.66 3.65
CA ILE A 117 7.06 -7.59 3.06
C ILE A 117 6.39 -8.64 2.17
N GLN A 118 5.27 -9.21 2.62
CA GLN A 118 4.51 -10.22 1.89
C GLN A 118 4.04 -9.68 0.53
N LEU A 119 3.35 -8.54 0.52
CA LEU A 119 2.83 -7.97 -0.73
C LEU A 119 3.96 -7.44 -1.63
N TYR A 120 4.98 -6.79 -1.08
CA TYR A 120 6.19 -6.40 -1.82
C TYR A 120 6.81 -7.61 -2.55
N THR A 121 6.98 -8.73 -1.85
CA THR A 121 7.58 -9.94 -2.41
C THR A 121 6.73 -10.50 -3.54
N SER A 122 5.40 -10.57 -3.36
CA SER A 122 4.47 -11.04 -4.40
C SER A 122 4.50 -10.19 -5.65
N LEU A 123 4.47 -8.86 -5.50
CA LEU A 123 4.50 -7.93 -6.64
C LEU A 123 5.85 -8.00 -7.36
N LYS A 124 6.95 -8.04 -6.60
CA LYS A 124 8.30 -8.18 -7.17
C LYS A 124 8.47 -9.48 -7.95
N LYS A 125 7.91 -10.59 -7.47
CA LYS A 125 7.95 -11.88 -8.19
C LYS A 125 7.14 -11.87 -9.48
N GLN A 126 6.09 -11.06 -9.54
CA GLN A 126 5.29 -10.82 -10.75
C GLN A 126 5.90 -9.74 -11.67
N ARG A 127 7.11 -9.24 -11.35
CA ARG A 127 7.82 -8.18 -12.09
C ARG A 127 7.06 -6.84 -12.15
N VAL A 128 6.15 -6.62 -11.21
CA VAL A 128 5.53 -5.30 -11.02
C VAL A 128 6.59 -4.36 -10.43
N PRO A 129 6.76 -3.13 -10.94
CA PRO A 129 7.68 -2.17 -10.36
C PRO A 129 7.34 -1.91 -8.89
N THR A 130 8.27 -2.20 -7.98
CA THR A 130 8.01 -2.06 -6.55
C THR A 130 9.27 -1.72 -5.75
N LYS A 131 9.08 -0.95 -4.69
CA LYS A 131 10.11 -0.57 -3.72
C LYS A 131 9.55 -0.71 -2.32
N LEU A 132 10.35 -1.19 -1.38
CA LEU A 132 10.02 -1.24 0.05
C LEU A 132 11.05 -0.40 0.80
N ILE A 133 10.57 0.57 1.59
CA ILE A 133 11.38 1.38 2.50
C ILE A 133 10.96 1.00 3.92
N ILE A 134 11.93 0.50 4.69
CA ILE A 134 11.77 0.17 6.10
C ILE A 134 12.55 1.22 6.88
N TYR A 135 11.89 1.84 7.86
CA TYR A 135 12.52 2.77 8.78
C TYR A 135 12.86 2.05 10.09
N GLU A 136 14.16 1.83 10.29
CA GLU A 136 14.72 1.18 11.47
C GLU A 136 14.27 1.86 12.77
N GLY A 137 13.87 1.05 13.75
CA GLY A 137 13.39 1.51 15.06
C GLY A 137 12.11 2.36 15.04
N MET A 138 11.46 2.57 13.90
CA MET A 138 10.20 3.32 13.82
C MET A 138 9.01 2.39 14.05
N ALA A 139 8.06 2.84 14.87
CA ALA A 139 6.77 2.17 15.07
C ALA A 139 5.74 2.57 13.98
N HIS A 140 4.45 2.51 14.30
CA HIS A 140 3.35 2.75 13.36
C HIS A 140 3.37 4.11 12.63
N GLY A 141 3.93 5.13 13.27
CA GLY A 141 4.14 6.45 12.66
C GLY A 141 5.62 6.70 12.43
N ILE A 142 5.98 7.10 11.21
CA ILE A 142 7.35 7.49 10.89
C ILE A 142 7.64 8.87 11.51
N ARG A 143 8.50 8.91 12.52
CA ARG A 143 8.87 10.13 13.26
C ARG A 143 10.28 10.58 12.91
N GLY A 144 10.61 11.82 13.30
CA GLY A 144 11.89 12.46 13.02
C GLY A 144 11.85 13.27 11.72
N HIS A 145 12.47 14.45 11.75
CA HIS A 145 12.46 15.38 10.61
C HIS A 145 13.07 14.75 9.35
N TRP A 146 14.23 14.11 9.48
CA TRP A 146 14.93 13.48 8.36
C TRP A 146 14.19 12.28 7.78
N ASN A 147 13.59 11.44 8.61
CA ASN A 147 12.79 10.32 8.14
C ASN A 147 11.58 10.79 7.33
N ASN A 148 10.91 11.85 7.79
CA ASN A 148 9.79 12.45 7.07
C ASN A 148 10.21 13.09 5.75
N VAL A 149 11.31 13.84 5.73
CA VAL A 149 11.87 14.40 4.47
C VAL A 149 12.23 13.28 3.51
N HIS A 150 12.94 12.25 3.97
CA HIS A 150 13.29 11.10 3.15
C HIS A 150 12.05 10.38 2.61
N ARG A 151 11.02 10.20 3.45
CA ARG A 151 9.76 9.54 3.06
C ARG A 151 9.08 10.32 1.94
N MET A 152 8.79 11.59 2.20
CA MET A 152 8.08 12.47 1.26
C MET A 152 8.85 12.60 -0.05
N ALA A 153 10.18 12.71 -0.02
CA ALA A 153 11.00 12.78 -1.22
C ALA A 153 10.92 11.48 -2.05
N ASN A 154 10.88 10.31 -1.41
CA ASN A 154 10.71 9.04 -2.13
C ASN A 154 9.28 8.87 -2.67
N GLU A 155 8.26 9.28 -1.94
CA GLU A 155 6.87 9.26 -2.40
C GLU A 155 6.69 10.17 -3.62
N LEU A 156 7.20 11.41 -3.57
CA LEU A 156 7.18 12.34 -4.71
C LEU A 156 7.90 11.79 -5.93
N ARG A 157 9.10 11.23 -5.75
CA ARG A 157 9.83 10.56 -6.85
C ARG A 157 9.06 9.38 -7.44
N TRP A 158 8.33 8.63 -6.61
CA TRP A 158 7.51 7.52 -7.08
C TRP A 158 6.40 8.02 -8.01
N TRP A 159 5.65 9.03 -7.58
CA TRP A 159 4.62 9.65 -8.43
C TRP A 159 5.22 10.25 -9.70
N ASP A 160 6.34 10.95 -9.58
CA ASP A 160 7.02 11.53 -10.75
C ASP A 160 7.46 10.48 -11.76
N THR A 161 7.85 9.29 -11.31
CA THR A 161 8.32 8.22 -12.20
C THR A 161 7.16 7.55 -12.95
N TYR A 162 6.03 7.33 -12.29
CA TYR A 162 4.94 6.50 -12.83
C TYR A 162 3.69 7.28 -13.25
N MET A 163 3.55 8.56 -12.85
CA MET A 163 2.34 9.35 -13.11
C MET A 163 2.57 10.60 -13.96
N LYS A 164 3.83 11.02 -14.18
CA LYS A 164 4.10 12.17 -15.05
C LYS A 164 3.93 11.77 -16.52
N PRO A 165 3.34 12.66 -17.35
CA PRO A 165 3.29 12.42 -18.79
C PRO A 165 4.72 12.46 -19.36
N ALA A 166 4.99 11.64 -20.38
CA ALA A 166 6.32 11.44 -20.96
C ALA A 166 7.05 12.72 -21.46
N ASN A 167 6.37 13.87 -21.49
CA ASN A 167 6.90 15.16 -21.96
C ASN A 167 7.26 16.16 -20.84
N THR A 168 7.22 15.78 -19.56
CA THR A 168 7.74 16.67 -18.50
C THR A 168 9.23 16.43 -18.30
N VAL A 169 10.04 17.46 -18.55
CA VAL A 169 11.49 17.48 -18.33
C VAL A 169 11.81 16.96 -16.92
N PRO A 170 12.73 15.99 -16.75
CA PRO A 170 13.14 15.53 -15.43
C PRO A 170 13.65 16.71 -14.61
N VAL A 171 13.24 16.81 -13.35
CA VAL A 171 13.93 17.69 -12.41
C VAL A 171 15.32 17.10 -12.25
N SER A 172 16.34 17.79 -12.76
CA SER A 172 17.72 17.35 -12.67
C SER A 172 18.09 17.14 -11.20
N ASP A 173 18.55 15.94 -10.85
CA ASP A 173 19.21 15.69 -9.58
C ASP A 173 20.42 16.63 -9.52
N GLY A 174 20.30 17.68 -8.72
CA GLY A 174 21.41 18.56 -8.39
C GLY A 174 22.50 17.70 -7.75
N GLN A 175 23.57 17.45 -8.49
CA GLN A 175 24.81 16.98 -7.92
C GLN A 175 25.31 18.05 -6.96
N ASN A 176 25.23 17.76 -5.66
CA ASN A 176 25.98 18.54 -4.68
C ASN A 176 27.38 17.95 -4.56
N HIS A 177 28.35 18.80 -4.86
CA HIS A 177 29.76 18.72 -4.48
C HIS A 177 29.94 18.59 -2.97
#